data_AF-A0AAX1J2S2-F1
#
_entry.id   AF-A0AAX1J2S2-F1
#
_cell.length_a   1.000
_cell.length_b   1.000
_cell.length_c   1.000
_cell.angle_alpha   90.00
_cell.angle_beta   90.00
_cell.angle_gamma   90.00
#
_symmetry.space_group_name_H-M   'P 1'
#
loop_
_entity.id
_entity.type
_entity.pdbx_description
1 polymer ?
#
loop_
_entity_poly.entity_id
_entity_poly.type
_entity_poly.pdbx_seq_one_letter_code
_entity_poly.pdbx_strand_id
1 'polypeptide(L)'
;MNILNNVEAFAALQSGKNLLCRHIEGEFAELNEFPATVFGNPEYQFCIDIEKIELAGFTFTKPCTLDELVDEQKVFWVDFSKSTIIAGDFSSKNTYLVTLVNNGVVQRDFENAQLFLKGFQAFVGINQEITLTTCDPIFNDANEDEDLSTETKSVKSKGKKKTKEVSADPQLLETEKDIILDGISSSKTECEIDSLCFGLEKHSFTPDQLKAIEDAKNTKLAELAEIKSKAEDEKHDLLNLAEAKTQDPELSVLCEAFIDEISNSKSKEDLDFIRARINSNGVLTEVENAELNTRLNIKAKSFEKVDVYVNVPDASQNNGKKYIEEEEGKYQKKLAELKKRVDESKTVTEVNAVTKYTNSWSAEQRAPLLQYMHKRLEELKKEKQANEPSLLVKIQNAPDLATLDAYEIDIHSLDPLAQPKMMQAVTARKLELEKPNTSSSIYLIDEDLP
;
A
#
# COMPACT_ATOMS: atom_id res chain seq x y z
N MET A 1 14.65 25.84 13.80
CA MET A 1 13.52 26.31 14.64
C MET A 1 13.30 27.79 14.37
N ASN A 2 12.08 28.21 14.00
CA ASN A 2 11.78 29.63 13.69
C ASN A 2 11.17 30.31 14.92
N ILE A 3 11.58 31.55 15.22
CA ILE A 3 11.06 32.34 16.34
C ILE A 3 9.96 33.25 15.79
N LEU A 4 8.77 33.15 16.36
CA LEU A 4 7.61 33.96 15.99
C LEU A 4 7.57 35.25 16.82
N ASN A 5 7.14 36.33 16.18
CA ASN A 5 6.71 37.54 16.91
C ASN A 5 5.32 37.34 17.54
N ASN A 6 4.90 38.25 18.41
CA ASN A 6 3.67 38.11 19.20
C ASN A 6 2.39 38.02 18.33
N VAL A 7 2.38 38.65 17.15
CA VAL A 7 1.24 38.61 16.20
C VAL A 7 1.21 37.27 15.45
N GLU A 8 2.36 36.80 14.98
CA GLU A 8 2.51 35.49 14.34
C GLU A 8 2.19 34.35 15.32
N ALA A 9 2.65 34.45 16.56
CA ALA A 9 2.32 33.50 17.63
C ALA A 9 0.81 33.47 17.88
N PHE A 10 0.16 34.62 17.98
CA PHE A 10 -1.30 34.64 18.18
C PHE A 10 -2.07 34.07 16.97
N ALA A 11 -1.61 34.33 15.73
CA ALA A 11 -2.19 33.74 14.52
C ALA A 11 -1.96 32.21 14.41
N ALA A 12 -0.78 31.72 14.83
CA ALA A 12 -0.48 30.29 14.93
C ALA A 12 -1.40 29.60 15.97
N LEU A 13 -1.63 30.24 17.12
CA LEU A 13 -2.58 29.74 18.13
C LEU A 13 -4.02 29.70 17.59
N GLN A 14 -4.46 30.74 16.86
CA GLN A 14 -5.79 30.79 16.23
C GLN A 14 -5.99 29.75 15.13
N SER A 15 -4.92 29.36 14.42
CA SER A 15 -4.94 28.26 13.44
C SER A 15 -4.78 26.87 14.08
N GLY A 16 -4.81 26.77 15.41
CA GLY A 16 -4.78 25.51 16.15
C GLY A 16 -3.39 24.87 16.28
N LYS A 17 -2.31 25.62 16.00
CA LYS A 17 -0.94 25.13 16.15
C LYS A 17 -0.47 25.26 17.61
N ASN A 18 0.18 24.22 18.12
CA ASN A 18 0.79 24.24 19.45
C ASN A 18 1.99 25.19 19.46
N LEU A 19 2.20 25.88 20.59
CA LEU A 19 3.27 26.84 20.77
C LEU A 19 4.07 26.53 22.03
N LEU A 20 5.39 26.68 21.93
CA LEU A 20 6.27 26.80 23.07
C LEU A 20 6.58 28.27 23.31
N CYS A 21 6.74 28.62 24.59
CA CYS A 21 7.11 29.96 25.03
C CYS A 21 8.39 29.88 25.86
N ARG A 22 9.22 30.93 25.79
CA ARG A 22 10.35 31.15 26.69
C ARG A 22 10.51 32.61 27.02
N HIS A 23 11.15 32.89 28.16
CA HIS A 23 11.83 34.17 28.37
C HIS A 23 13.09 34.23 27.48
N ILE A 24 13.58 35.42 27.10
CA ILE A 24 14.74 35.59 26.18
C ILE A 24 15.96 34.70 26.52
N GLU A 25 16.22 34.44 27.81
CA GLU A 25 17.36 33.64 28.31
C GLU A 25 16.96 32.23 28.81
N GLY A 26 15.72 31.80 28.60
CA GLY A 26 15.18 30.52 29.08
C GLY A 26 15.16 29.40 28.05
N GLU A 27 14.79 28.20 28.50
CA GLU A 27 14.39 27.09 27.62
C GLU A 27 12.92 27.25 27.18
N PHE A 28 12.58 26.63 26.05
CA PHE A 28 11.21 26.59 25.55
C PHE A 28 10.37 25.56 26.33
N ALA A 29 9.32 26.04 26.98
CA ALA A 29 8.34 25.23 27.71
C ALA A 29 6.92 25.42 27.13
N GLU A 30 5.97 24.59 27.55
CA GLU A 30 4.59 24.65 27.06
C GLU A 30 3.95 26.01 27.37
N LEU A 31 3.20 26.57 26.40
CA LEU A 31 2.51 27.85 26.59
C LEU A 31 1.58 27.87 27.83
N ASN A 32 1.05 26.71 28.23
CA ASN A 32 0.18 26.53 29.41
C ASN A 32 0.87 26.88 30.75
N GLU A 33 2.20 26.84 30.81
CA GLU A 33 2.97 27.21 32.00
C GLU A 33 3.05 28.74 32.21
N PHE A 34 2.69 29.53 31.19
CA PHE A 34 2.84 30.98 31.19
C PHE A 34 1.48 31.72 31.25
N PRO A 35 1.41 32.86 31.94
CA PRO A 35 0.22 33.70 31.93
C PRO A 35 0.01 34.34 30.55
N ALA A 36 -1.23 34.47 30.09
CA ALA A 36 -1.58 35.05 28.78
C ALA A 36 -1.02 36.46 28.51
N THR A 37 -0.53 37.17 29.54
CA THR A 37 0.21 38.43 29.42
C THR A 37 1.52 38.32 28.63
N VAL A 38 2.08 37.11 28.42
CA VAL A 38 3.31 36.94 27.62
C VAL A 38 3.17 37.45 26.19
N PHE A 39 1.98 37.34 25.57
CA PHE A 39 1.72 37.90 24.23
C PHE A 39 1.81 39.43 24.19
N GLY A 40 1.82 40.11 25.34
CA GLY A 40 2.02 41.55 25.45
C GLY A 40 3.44 41.98 25.87
N ASN A 41 4.33 41.05 26.24
CA ASN A 41 5.68 41.38 26.73
C ASN A 41 6.76 41.01 25.68
N PRO A 42 7.59 41.97 25.21
CA PRO A 42 8.71 41.67 24.30
C PRO A 42 9.84 40.82 24.90
N GLU A 43 9.85 40.59 26.21
CA GLU A 43 10.83 39.72 26.90
C GLU A 43 10.55 38.21 26.70
N TYR A 44 9.46 37.87 26.02
CA TYR A 44 9.07 36.50 25.70
C TYR A 44 9.18 36.21 24.21
N GLN A 45 9.59 34.98 23.88
CA GLN A 45 9.73 34.47 22.52
C GLN A 45 8.87 33.23 22.35
N PHE A 46 8.32 33.06 21.15
CA PHE A 46 7.44 31.95 20.81
C PHE A 46 8.01 31.15 19.65
N CYS A 47 7.70 29.86 19.59
CA CYS A 47 7.90 29.05 18.40
C CYS A 47 6.81 27.99 18.30
N ILE A 48 6.59 27.45 17.10
CA ILE A 48 5.65 26.34 16.90
C ILE A 48 6.25 25.06 17.48
N ASP A 49 5.47 24.36 18.31
CA ASP A 49 5.79 22.99 18.71
C ASP A 49 5.41 22.05 17.57
N ILE A 50 6.43 21.52 16.89
CA ILE A 50 6.24 20.62 15.76
C ILE A 50 6.31 19.20 16.29
N GLU A 51 5.23 18.44 16.09
CA GLU A 51 5.11 17.03 16.44
C GLU A 51 6.36 16.25 15.99
N LYS A 52 6.91 15.43 16.89
CA LYS A 52 8.11 14.62 16.63
C LYS A 52 7.71 13.17 16.35
N ILE A 53 8.41 12.56 15.39
CA ILE A 53 8.26 11.17 14.99
C ILE A 53 9.51 10.40 15.43
N GLU A 54 9.33 9.17 15.90
CA GLU A 54 10.42 8.24 16.16
C GLU A 54 10.41 7.12 15.11
N LEU A 55 11.57 6.86 14.48
CA LEU A 55 11.77 5.77 13.52
C LEU A 55 13.11 5.09 13.79
N ALA A 56 13.10 3.79 14.07
CA ALA A 56 14.30 2.99 14.33
C ALA A 56 15.27 3.58 15.40
N GLY A 57 14.72 4.26 16.42
CA GLY A 57 15.49 4.92 17.48
C GLY A 57 16.02 6.32 17.12
N PHE A 58 15.66 6.88 15.96
CA PHE A 58 15.93 8.27 15.59
C PHE A 58 14.66 9.11 15.75
N THR A 59 14.76 10.24 16.44
CA THR A 59 13.66 11.20 16.63
C THR A 59 13.88 12.44 15.77
N PHE A 60 12.88 12.83 14.98
CA PHE A 60 12.93 14.00 14.10
C PHE A 60 11.55 14.67 14.01
N THR A 61 11.49 15.92 13.54
CA THR A 61 10.21 16.63 13.33
C THR A 61 9.40 16.01 12.21
N LYS A 62 8.08 15.97 12.37
CA LYS A 62 7.12 15.65 11.30
C LYS A 62 7.41 16.47 10.05
N PRO A 63 7.36 15.89 8.84
CA PRO A 63 7.58 16.60 7.57
C PRO A 63 6.78 17.91 7.42
N CYS A 64 7.22 18.78 6.52
CA CYS A 64 6.50 20.00 6.17
C CYS A 64 5.13 19.68 5.54
N THR A 65 4.14 20.53 5.78
CA THR A 65 2.88 20.55 5.02
C THR A 65 2.78 21.83 4.18
N LEU A 66 1.94 21.84 3.14
CA LEU A 66 1.84 22.97 2.21
C LEU A 66 1.34 24.27 2.87
N ASP A 67 0.55 24.18 3.95
CA ASP A 67 0.07 25.33 4.73
C ASP A 67 1.15 25.99 5.62
N GLU A 68 2.33 25.37 5.72
CA GLU A 68 3.45 25.85 6.52
C GLU A 68 4.58 26.47 5.71
N LEU A 69 4.56 26.28 4.39
CA LEU A 69 5.63 26.68 3.50
C LEU A 69 5.30 27.99 2.79
N VAL A 70 6.28 28.89 2.78
CA VAL A 70 6.23 30.16 2.04
C VAL A 70 7.09 30.02 0.79
N ASP A 71 6.69 30.66 -0.32
CA ASP A 71 7.54 30.74 -1.51
C ASP A 71 8.91 31.37 -1.15
N GLU A 72 9.97 30.91 -1.83
CA GLU A 72 11.38 31.24 -1.55
C GLU A 72 11.92 30.74 -0.19
N GLN A 73 11.14 29.97 0.58
CA GLN A 73 11.63 29.34 1.82
C GLN A 73 12.56 28.17 1.51
N LYS A 74 13.78 28.19 2.07
CA LYS A 74 14.69 27.04 2.00
C LYS A 74 14.10 25.79 2.67
N VAL A 75 14.04 24.70 1.92
CA VAL A 75 13.58 23.38 2.34
C VAL A 75 14.59 22.29 1.99
N PHE A 76 14.49 21.15 2.66
CA PHE A 76 15.39 20.01 2.49
C PHE A 76 14.56 18.75 2.23
N TRP A 77 14.75 18.07 1.11
CA TRP A 77 14.03 16.82 0.82
C TRP A 77 14.95 15.64 0.61
N VAL A 78 14.43 14.44 0.88
CA VAL A 78 15.19 13.19 0.85
C VAL A 78 14.97 12.44 -0.46
N ASP A 79 16.04 12.24 -1.23
CA ASP A 79 16.09 11.30 -2.35
C ASP A 79 16.58 9.94 -1.83
N PHE A 80 15.62 9.06 -1.55
CA PHE A 80 15.87 7.68 -1.10
C PHE A 80 16.58 6.81 -2.15
N SER A 81 16.57 7.18 -3.44
CA SER A 81 17.21 6.39 -4.50
C SER A 81 18.74 6.51 -4.49
N LYS A 82 19.27 7.59 -3.91
CA LYS A 82 20.71 7.91 -3.88
C LYS A 82 21.29 8.11 -2.46
N SER A 83 20.45 8.02 -1.43
CA SER A 83 20.79 8.46 -0.06
C SER A 83 21.31 9.91 -0.03
N THR A 84 20.61 10.79 -0.76
CA THR A 84 20.97 12.21 -0.89
C THR A 84 19.88 13.08 -0.26
N ILE A 85 20.30 14.11 0.47
CA ILE A 85 19.45 15.23 0.87
C ILE A 85 19.67 16.35 -0.12
N ILE A 86 18.58 16.89 -0.66
CA ILE A 86 18.61 18.00 -1.61
C ILE A 86 18.08 19.25 -0.91
N ALA A 87 18.87 20.33 -0.94
CA ALA A 87 18.49 21.63 -0.42
C ALA A 87 18.10 22.56 -1.58
N GLY A 88 16.93 23.17 -1.50
CA GLY A 88 16.44 24.11 -2.49
C GLY A 88 15.42 25.08 -1.88
N ASP A 89 15.04 26.09 -2.64
CA ASP A 89 14.05 27.07 -2.19
C ASP A 89 12.66 26.63 -2.69
N PHE A 90 11.66 26.65 -1.81
CA PHE A 90 10.31 26.19 -2.10
C PHE A 90 9.60 27.14 -3.05
N SER A 91 8.80 26.59 -3.96
CA SER A 91 7.94 27.35 -4.86
C SER A 91 6.63 26.60 -5.02
N SER A 92 5.53 27.23 -4.63
CA SER A 92 4.15 26.76 -4.80
C SER A 92 3.78 26.50 -6.27
N LYS A 93 4.51 27.14 -7.21
CA LYS A 93 4.36 26.94 -8.66
C LYS A 93 5.07 25.68 -9.17
N ASN A 94 6.04 25.16 -8.42
CA ASN A 94 6.79 23.97 -8.82
C ASN A 94 6.01 22.71 -8.40
N THR A 95 5.27 22.13 -9.36
CA THR A 95 4.46 20.92 -9.19
C THR A 95 5.25 19.73 -8.60
N TYR A 96 6.54 19.62 -8.93
CA TYR A 96 7.41 18.56 -8.38
C TYR A 96 7.70 18.78 -6.89
N LEU A 97 8.08 19.99 -6.48
CA LEU A 97 8.27 20.32 -5.05
C LEU A 97 6.96 20.16 -4.26
N VAL A 98 5.82 20.61 -4.80
CA VAL A 98 4.50 20.40 -4.20
C VAL A 98 4.18 18.91 -4.01
N THR A 99 4.52 18.08 -5.01
CA THR A 99 4.38 16.61 -4.92
C THR A 99 5.26 16.01 -3.83
N LEU A 100 6.51 16.48 -3.68
CA LEU A 100 7.40 16.03 -2.62
C LEU A 100 6.89 16.41 -1.22
N VAL A 101 6.31 17.60 -1.04
CA VAL A 101 5.67 18.01 0.23
C VAL A 101 4.50 17.09 0.55
N ASN A 102 3.60 16.85 -0.42
CA ASN A 102 2.45 15.96 -0.25
C ASN A 102 2.85 14.50 0.05
N ASN A 103 3.98 14.03 -0.48
CA ASN A 103 4.55 12.72 -0.17
C ASN A 103 5.26 12.65 1.21
N GLY A 104 5.33 13.76 1.95
CA GLY A 104 5.92 13.80 3.29
C GLY A 104 7.45 13.60 3.31
N VAL A 105 8.16 13.93 2.23
CA VAL A 105 9.62 13.75 2.15
C VAL A 105 10.42 15.05 2.34
N VAL A 106 9.72 16.16 2.59
CA VAL A 106 10.29 17.51 2.76
C VAL A 106 10.37 17.87 4.24
N GLN A 107 11.51 18.44 4.63
CA GLN A 107 11.87 18.82 6.00
C GLN A 107 12.32 20.29 6.06
N ARG A 108 12.17 20.89 7.25
CA ARG A 108 12.43 22.33 7.50
C ARG A 108 13.91 22.64 7.65
N ASP A 109 14.73 21.65 7.98
CA ASP A 109 16.16 21.78 8.18
C ASP A 109 16.92 20.48 7.83
N PHE A 110 18.23 20.63 7.64
CA PHE A 110 19.12 19.54 7.25
C PHE A 110 19.27 18.45 8.34
N GLU A 111 19.21 18.82 9.62
CA GLU A 111 19.40 17.86 10.72
C GLU A 111 18.22 16.89 10.80
N ASN A 112 16.99 17.41 10.72
CA ASN A 112 15.78 16.58 10.64
C ASN A 112 15.73 15.76 9.34
N ALA A 113 16.18 16.30 8.19
CA ALA A 113 16.32 15.51 6.97
C ALA A 113 17.34 14.35 7.12
N GLN A 114 18.47 14.60 7.81
CA GLN A 114 19.49 13.59 8.07
C GLN A 114 19.03 12.54 9.07
N LEU A 115 18.32 12.92 10.13
CA LEU A 115 17.74 12.00 11.09
C LEU A 115 16.61 11.16 10.47
N PHE A 116 15.78 11.76 9.61
CA PHE A 116 14.74 11.05 8.86
C PHE A 116 15.34 9.99 7.92
N LEU A 117 16.34 10.36 7.10
CA LEU A 117 17.02 9.43 6.20
C LEU A 117 17.79 8.33 6.97
N LYS A 118 18.45 8.65 8.08
CA LYS A 118 19.08 7.65 8.97
C LYS A 118 18.06 6.69 9.59
N GLY A 119 16.94 7.21 10.07
CA GLY A 119 15.85 6.41 10.62
C GLY A 119 15.27 5.46 9.57
N PHE A 120 15.06 5.94 8.35
CA PHE A 120 14.63 5.11 7.23
C PHE A 120 15.66 4.03 6.87
N GLN A 121 16.93 4.42 6.68
CA GLN A 121 18.04 3.51 6.41
C GLN A 121 18.13 2.38 7.45
N ALA A 122 18.12 2.74 8.75
CA ALA A 122 18.13 1.78 9.85
C ALA A 122 16.88 0.90 9.88
N PHE A 123 15.70 1.45 9.58
CA PHE A 123 14.45 0.70 9.49
C PHE A 123 14.46 -0.35 8.37
N VAL A 124 15.03 -0.05 7.19
CA VAL A 124 15.15 -1.00 6.07
C VAL A 124 16.41 -1.88 6.13
N GLY A 125 17.28 -1.70 7.13
CA GLY A 125 18.52 -2.46 7.29
C GLY A 125 19.67 -2.08 6.34
N ILE A 126 19.61 -0.88 5.75
CA ILE A 126 20.65 -0.34 4.85
C ILE A 126 21.50 0.68 5.62
N ASN A 127 22.80 0.75 5.35
CA ASN A 127 23.66 1.82 5.85
C ASN A 127 24.45 2.41 4.67
N GLN A 128 24.06 3.61 4.22
CA GLN A 128 24.72 4.35 3.15
C GLN A 128 25.12 5.74 3.64
N GLU A 129 26.25 6.24 3.17
CA GLU A 129 26.70 7.61 3.50
C GLU A 129 25.72 8.64 2.93
N ILE A 130 25.29 9.58 3.78
CA ILE A 130 24.34 10.61 3.39
C ILE A 130 25.08 11.76 2.73
N THR A 131 24.71 12.06 1.49
CA THR A 131 25.25 13.19 0.72
C THR A 131 24.32 14.39 0.80
N LEU A 132 24.86 15.61 0.80
CA LEU A 132 24.11 16.85 0.67
C LEU A 132 24.38 17.46 -0.71
N THR A 133 23.33 17.71 -1.46
CA THR A 133 23.36 18.37 -2.76
C THR A 133 22.49 19.64 -2.70
N THR A 134 22.90 20.72 -3.35
CA THR A 134 22.04 21.88 -3.58
C THR A 134 21.35 21.73 -4.92
N CYS A 135 20.06 22.08 -5.01
CA CYS A 135 19.36 22.11 -6.28
C CYS A 135 19.97 23.17 -7.20
N ASP A 136 20.40 22.76 -8.40
CA ASP A 136 20.82 23.69 -9.44
C ASP A 136 19.60 24.43 -10.05
N PRO A 137 19.78 25.61 -10.68
CA PRO A 137 18.69 26.45 -11.19
C PRO A 137 17.76 25.79 -12.23
N ILE A 138 18.11 24.61 -12.74
CA ILE A 138 17.33 23.82 -13.69
C ILE A 138 15.96 23.40 -13.11
N PHE A 139 15.81 23.41 -11.78
CA PHE A 139 14.52 23.13 -11.13
C PHE A 139 13.59 24.36 -11.00
N ASN A 140 13.96 25.51 -11.57
CA ASN A 140 13.14 26.74 -11.59
C ASN A 140 12.49 26.98 -12.97
N ASP A 141 11.87 25.95 -13.57
CA ASP A 141 11.04 26.18 -14.76
C ASP A 141 9.71 26.85 -14.38
N ALA A 142 9.63 28.12 -14.78
CA ALA A 142 8.39 28.87 -14.87
C ALA A 142 8.04 29.06 -16.35
N ASN A 143 7.19 28.16 -16.83
CA ASN A 143 6.57 28.08 -18.16
C ASN A 143 7.43 27.49 -19.28
N GLU A 144 6.80 26.58 -20.02
CA GLU A 144 7.15 26.19 -21.39
C GLU A 144 6.96 27.39 -22.35
N ASP A 145 7.40 27.23 -23.61
CA ASP A 145 7.34 28.19 -24.72
C ASP A 145 8.33 29.38 -24.69
N GLU A 146 9.59 29.16 -25.08
CA GLU A 146 10.08 29.83 -26.30
C GLU A 146 11.21 29.05 -27.02
N ASP A 147 11.28 29.30 -28.32
CA ASP A 147 11.98 28.51 -29.34
C ASP A 147 13.44 29.00 -29.58
N LEU A 148 14.15 28.29 -30.47
CA LEU A 148 15.35 28.71 -31.20
C LEU A 148 16.73 28.69 -30.50
N SER A 149 17.52 27.74 -31.00
CA SER A 149 18.99 27.80 -31.13
C SER A 149 19.57 29.17 -31.49
N THR A 150 20.76 29.53 -30.96
CA THR A 150 21.96 29.87 -31.80
C THR A 150 23.27 30.10 -31.01
N GLU A 151 24.37 29.70 -31.68
CA GLU A 151 25.74 30.25 -31.63
C GLU A 151 26.67 30.22 -30.37
N THR A 152 27.47 29.14 -30.32
CA THR A 152 28.96 29.07 -30.34
C THR A 152 29.88 30.20 -29.79
N LYS A 153 30.99 29.73 -29.15
CA LYS A 153 32.33 30.36 -28.89
C LYS A 153 32.48 31.03 -27.51
N SER A 154 33.63 30.92 -26.80
CA SER A 154 34.94 30.31 -27.13
C SER A 154 35.88 30.19 -25.90
N VAL A 155 36.83 29.22 -25.93
CA VAL A 155 38.24 29.32 -25.41
C VAL A 155 38.37 29.48 -23.87
N LYS A 156 39.15 28.73 -23.06
CA LYS A 156 40.28 27.77 -23.12
C LYS A 156 40.31 27.02 -21.76
N SER A 157 41.10 25.98 -21.46
CA SER A 157 42.02 25.11 -22.20
C SER A 157 42.30 23.84 -21.35
N LYS A 158 42.49 22.67 -21.99
CA LYS A 158 42.79 21.39 -21.30
C LYS A 158 44.28 21.03 -21.43
N GLY A 159 44.93 20.69 -20.32
CA GLY A 159 46.24 20.03 -20.32
C GLY A 159 46.12 18.56 -20.74
N LYS A 160 46.98 18.07 -21.64
CA LYS A 160 46.93 16.70 -22.18
C LYS A 160 47.49 15.66 -21.20
N LYS A 161 46.87 14.48 -21.19
CA LYS A 161 47.61 13.20 -21.13
C LYS A 161 46.92 12.16 -22.02
N LYS A 162 47.71 11.48 -22.88
CA LYS A 162 47.25 10.48 -23.86
C LYS A 162 47.31 9.06 -23.27
N THR A 163 46.30 8.25 -23.59
CA THR A 163 46.39 6.78 -23.71
C THR A 163 45.42 6.38 -24.83
N LYS A 164 45.88 6.27 -26.08
CA LYS A 164 46.40 5.06 -26.76
C LYS A 164 45.26 4.25 -27.42
N GLU A 165 45.06 4.52 -28.70
CA GLU A 165 44.11 3.82 -29.58
C GLU A 165 44.44 2.33 -29.70
N VAL A 166 43.39 1.51 -29.81
CA VAL A 166 43.45 0.16 -30.37
C VAL A 166 42.41 0.11 -31.49
N SER A 167 42.83 -0.28 -32.68
CA SER A 167 41.97 -0.42 -33.86
C SER A 167 40.97 -1.56 -33.63
N ALA A 168 39.68 -1.29 -33.87
CA ALA A 168 38.63 -2.31 -33.98
C ALA A 168 38.28 -2.51 -35.46
N ASP A 169 37.88 -3.74 -35.81
CA ASP A 169 37.63 -4.17 -37.19
C ASP A 169 36.27 -3.66 -37.70
N PRO A 170 36.17 -3.00 -38.88
CA PRO A 170 34.91 -2.39 -39.33
C PRO A 170 33.71 -3.34 -39.40
N GLN A 171 33.95 -4.62 -39.72
CA GLN A 171 32.87 -5.63 -39.81
C GLN A 171 32.25 -5.97 -38.44
N LEU A 172 32.99 -5.83 -37.34
CA LEU A 172 32.47 -6.10 -35.99
C LEU A 172 31.48 -5.00 -35.56
N LEU A 173 31.76 -3.75 -35.91
CA LEU A 173 30.91 -2.60 -35.58
C LEU A 173 29.57 -2.62 -36.34
N GLU A 174 29.55 -3.15 -37.58
CA GLU A 174 28.30 -3.41 -38.29
C GLU A 174 27.47 -4.51 -37.61
N THR A 175 28.10 -5.62 -37.20
CA THR A 175 27.37 -6.67 -36.45
C THR A 175 26.87 -6.20 -35.09
N GLU A 176 27.61 -5.33 -34.39
CA GLU A 176 27.20 -4.77 -33.10
C GLU A 176 25.98 -3.84 -33.26
N LYS A 177 25.96 -3.02 -34.32
CA LYS A 177 24.81 -2.19 -34.71
C LYS A 177 23.57 -3.04 -34.99
N ASP A 178 23.71 -4.10 -35.79
CA ASP A 178 22.57 -4.95 -36.16
C ASP A 178 21.99 -5.69 -34.96
N ILE A 179 22.83 -6.12 -34.01
CA ILE A 179 22.39 -6.71 -32.72
C ILE A 179 21.59 -5.69 -31.88
N ILE A 180 22.03 -4.42 -31.83
CA ILE A 180 21.31 -3.37 -31.09
C ILE A 180 19.96 -3.08 -31.76
N LEU A 181 19.90 -3.01 -33.09
CA LEU A 181 18.65 -2.78 -33.82
C LEU A 181 17.65 -3.94 -33.65
N ASP A 182 18.11 -5.19 -33.69
CA ASP A 182 17.26 -6.36 -33.44
C ASP A 182 16.75 -6.38 -31.98
N GLY A 183 17.61 -6.02 -31.02
CA GLY A 183 17.25 -5.83 -29.61
C GLY A 183 16.19 -4.74 -29.39
N ILE A 184 16.32 -3.59 -30.04
CA ILE A 184 15.30 -2.51 -29.99
C ILE A 184 14.00 -3.00 -30.62
N SER A 185 14.04 -3.70 -31.76
CA SER A 185 12.83 -4.18 -32.45
C SER A 185 12.02 -5.19 -31.62
N SER A 186 12.73 -6.02 -30.84
CA SER A 186 12.17 -7.10 -30.01
C SER A 186 11.84 -6.69 -28.57
N SER A 187 12.24 -5.48 -28.16
CA SER A 187 11.91 -4.89 -26.85
C SER A 187 10.40 -4.64 -26.70
N LYS A 188 9.90 -4.84 -25.48
CA LYS A 188 8.47 -4.72 -25.13
C LYS A 188 8.19 -3.57 -24.18
N THR A 189 9.24 -2.98 -23.61
CA THR A 189 9.15 -1.88 -22.64
C THR A 189 10.17 -0.80 -22.94
N GLU A 190 9.83 0.44 -22.57
CA GLU A 190 10.71 1.60 -22.64
C GLU A 190 12.04 1.38 -21.89
N CYS A 191 11.98 0.77 -20.70
CA CYS A 191 13.15 0.45 -19.88
C CYS A 191 14.15 -0.52 -20.55
N GLU A 192 13.67 -1.50 -21.32
CA GLU A 192 14.54 -2.39 -22.12
C GLU A 192 15.26 -1.61 -23.23
N ILE A 193 14.55 -0.72 -23.93
CA ILE A 193 15.09 0.11 -25.01
C ILE A 193 16.14 1.10 -24.45
N ASP A 194 15.85 1.77 -23.33
CA ASP A 194 16.79 2.68 -22.67
C ASP A 194 18.04 1.95 -22.17
N SER A 195 17.89 0.73 -21.64
CA SER A 195 19.01 -0.10 -21.19
C SER A 195 19.90 -0.55 -22.36
N LEU A 196 19.30 -0.90 -23.52
CA LEU A 196 20.03 -1.26 -24.74
C LEU A 196 20.75 -0.05 -25.36
N CYS A 197 20.18 1.14 -25.26
CA CYS A 197 20.77 2.37 -25.77
C CYS A 197 21.74 3.06 -24.78
N PHE A 198 21.89 2.53 -23.56
CA PHE A 198 22.67 3.17 -22.52
C PHE A 198 24.18 3.13 -22.80
N GLY A 199 24.78 4.31 -23.00
CA GLY A 199 26.24 4.46 -23.10
C GLY A 199 26.84 4.15 -24.48
N LEU A 200 26.02 4.07 -25.53
CA LEU A 200 26.48 3.86 -26.93
C LEU A 200 27.53 4.90 -27.39
N GLU A 201 27.52 6.11 -26.83
CA GLU A 201 28.56 7.15 -27.03
C GLU A 201 29.99 6.71 -26.65
N LYS A 202 30.12 5.65 -25.83
CA LYS A 202 31.42 5.08 -25.42
C LYS A 202 31.91 3.98 -26.37
N HIS A 203 31.05 3.50 -27.26
CA HIS A 203 31.36 2.51 -28.28
C HIS A 203 31.80 3.22 -29.55
N SER A 204 32.64 2.56 -30.37
CA SER A 204 33.28 3.17 -31.55
C SER A 204 32.35 3.27 -32.77
N PHE A 205 31.05 3.54 -32.57
CA PHE A 205 30.09 3.70 -33.66
C PHE A 205 30.35 4.99 -34.45
N THR A 206 30.07 4.96 -35.75
CA THR A 206 30.08 6.17 -36.56
C THR A 206 28.84 7.04 -36.28
N PRO A 207 28.89 8.36 -36.51
CA PRO A 207 27.74 9.24 -36.29
C PRO A 207 26.47 8.79 -37.04
N ASP A 208 26.63 8.24 -38.25
CA ASP A 208 25.52 7.72 -39.06
C ASP A 208 24.91 6.44 -38.47
N GLN A 209 25.70 5.61 -37.78
CA GLN A 209 25.22 4.42 -37.08
C GLN A 209 24.46 4.79 -35.80
N LEU A 210 24.99 5.73 -35.00
CA LEU A 210 24.32 6.26 -33.82
C LEU A 210 22.96 6.87 -34.18
N LYS A 211 22.92 7.69 -35.24
CA LYS A 211 21.66 8.26 -35.74
C LYS A 211 20.65 7.19 -36.13
N ALA A 212 21.07 6.13 -36.84
CA ALA A 212 20.18 5.05 -37.22
C ALA A 212 19.62 4.26 -36.01
N ILE A 213 20.39 4.15 -34.92
CA ILE A 213 19.93 3.54 -33.66
C ILE A 213 18.96 4.47 -32.92
N GLU A 214 19.22 5.78 -32.92
CA GLU A 214 18.34 6.80 -32.33
C GLU A 214 17.00 6.93 -33.08
N ASP A 215 17.02 6.94 -34.42
CA ASP A 215 15.82 6.90 -35.26
C ASP A 215 14.98 5.63 -34.97
N ALA A 216 15.64 4.47 -34.80
CA ALA A 216 14.97 3.20 -34.45
C ALA A 216 14.40 3.19 -33.02
N LYS A 217 15.14 3.73 -32.04
CA LYS A 217 14.66 3.93 -30.66
C LYS A 217 13.38 4.77 -30.65
N ASN A 218 13.41 5.93 -31.29
CA ASN A 218 12.31 6.88 -31.29
C ASN A 218 11.07 6.29 -31.99
N THR A 219 11.26 5.57 -33.09
CA THR A 219 10.18 4.84 -33.78
C THR A 219 9.55 3.79 -32.85
N LYS A 220 10.36 3.00 -32.12
CA LYS A 220 9.85 1.95 -31.23
C LYS A 220 9.14 2.50 -29.99
N LEU A 221 9.63 3.60 -29.44
CA LEU A 221 8.95 4.29 -28.33
C LEU A 221 7.58 4.85 -28.76
N ALA A 222 7.46 5.37 -29.98
CA ALA A 222 6.17 5.78 -30.54
C ALA A 222 5.19 4.60 -30.67
N GLU A 223 5.64 3.45 -31.20
CA GLU A 223 4.81 2.23 -31.26
C GLU A 223 4.33 1.78 -29.87
N LEU A 224 5.20 1.79 -28.86
CA LEU A 224 4.84 1.42 -27.49
C LEU A 224 3.87 2.43 -26.85
N ALA A 225 4.00 3.72 -27.16
CA ALA A 225 3.06 4.76 -26.72
C ALA A 225 1.68 4.59 -27.36
N GLU A 226 1.59 4.29 -28.66
CA GLU A 226 0.31 3.98 -29.33
C GLU A 226 -0.35 2.73 -28.74
N ILE A 227 0.41 1.65 -28.50
CA ILE A 227 -0.08 0.43 -27.85
C ILE A 227 -0.61 0.73 -26.43
N LYS A 228 0.11 1.56 -25.67
CA LYS A 228 -0.29 1.98 -24.32
C LYS A 228 -1.58 2.81 -24.35
N SER A 229 -1.66 3.83 -25.22
CA SER A 229 -2.87 4.65 -25.38
C SER A 229 -4.08 3.77 -25.71
N LYS A 230 -3.93 2.85 -26.68
CA LYS A 230 -5.01 1.95 -27.07
C LYS A 230 -5.43 1.00 -25.95
N ALA A 231 -4.49 0.52 -25.14
CA ALA A 231 -4.80 -0.32 -23.97
C ALA A 231 -5.46 0.49 -22.83
N GLU A 232 -5.14 1.78 -22.71
CA GLU A 232 -5.80 2.70 -21.78
C GLU A 232 -7.23 3.03 -22.24
N ASP A 233 -7.47 3.23 -23.54
CA ASP A 233 -8.81 3.38 -24.14
C ASP A 233 -9.67 2.11 -23.94
N GLU A 234 -9.15 0.92 -24.29
CA GLU A 234 -9.85 -0.36 -24.10
C GLU A 234 -10.17 -0.63 -22.61
N LYS A 235 -9.29 -0.19 -21.69
CA LYS A 235 -9.52 -0.25 -20.25
C LYS A 235 -10.59 0.77 -19.80
N HIS A 236 -10.61 1.96 -20.39
CA HIS A 236 -11.61 2.99 -20.09
C HIS A 236 -13.01 2.56 -20.55
N ASP A 237 -13.12 1.87 -21.69
CA ASP A 237 -14.37 1.26 -22.15
C ASP A 237 -14.86 0.15 -21.20
N LEU A 238 -13.96 -0.69 -20.69
CA LEU A 238 -14.29 -1.72 -19.69
C LEU A 238 -14.70 -1.12 -18.33
N LEU A 239 -14.11 0.01 -17.93
CA LEU A 239 -14.50 0.76 -16.74
C LEU A 239 -15.88 1.42 -16.92
N ASN A 240 -16.14 2.10 -18.03
CA ASN A 240 -17.46 2.65 -18.37
C ASN A 240 -18.55 1.57 -18.33
N LEU A 241 -18.25 0.35 -18.82
CA LEU A 241 -19.20 -0.77 -18.82
C LEU A 241 -19.45 -1.36 -17.40
N ALA A 242 -18.54 -1.11 -16.45
CA ALA A 242 -18.71 -1.44 -15.04
C ALA A 242 -19.46 -0.34 -14.28
N GLU A 243 -19.12 0.94 -14.53
CA GLU A 243 -19.76 2.11 -13.90
C GLU A 243 -21.22 2.26 -14.30
N ALA A 244 -21.60 1.85 -15.53
CA ALA A 244 -22.99 1.73 -15.97
C ALA A 244 -23.85 0.73 -15.17
N LYS A 245 -23.27 0.02 -14.18
CA LYS A 245 -23.99 -0.85 -13.23
C LYS A 245 -24.02 -0.31 -11.79
N THR A 246 -23.43 0.85 -11.53
CA THR A 246 -23.29 1.42 -10.17
C THR A 246 -23.59 2.92 -10.07
N GLN A 247 -24.25 3.51 -11.07
CA GLN A 247 -24.92 4.80 -10.87
C GLN A 247 -26.30 4.58 -10.22
N ASP A 248 -26.35 4.61 -8.88
CA ASP A 248 -27.57 5.01 -8.19
C ASP A 248 -27.85 6.48 -8.58
N PRO A 249 -29.02 6.82 -9.15
CA PRO A 249 -29.39 8.22 -9.37
C PRO A 249 -29.55 8.93 -8.02
N GLU A 250 -29.25 10.23 -7.94
CA GLU A 250 -29.56 11.04 -6.76
C GLU A 250 -31.07 11.04 -6.48
N LEU A 251 -31.50 10.12 -5.63
CA LEU A 251 -32.84 10.04 -5.09
C LEU A 251 -33.01 11.19 -4.09
N SER A 252 -34.15 11.89 -4.12
CA SER A 252 -34.44 12.95 -3.14
C SER A 252 -34.32 12.41 -1.71
N VAL A 253 -33.92 13.26 -0.76
CA VAL A 253 -33.86 12.94 0.69
C VAL A 253 -35.19 12.35 1.20
N LEU A 254 -36.31 12.74 0.58
CA LEU A 254 -37.64 12.18 0.84
C LEU A 254 -37.76 10.71 0.40
N CYS A 255 -37.16 10.35 -0.73
CA CYS A 255 -37.14 8.99 -1.27
C CYS A 255 -36.23 8.08 -0.47
N GLU A 256 -35.06 8.57 -0.05
CA GLU A 256 -34.16 7.87 0.86
C GLU A 256 -34.85 7.54 2.19
N ALA A 257 -35.59 8.50 2.77
CA ALA A 257 -36.41 8.26 3.96
C ALA A 257 -37.51 7.19 3.73
N PHE A 258 -38.17 7.18 2.57
CA PHE A 258 -39.13 6.11 2.23
C PHE A 258 -38.43 4.75 2.00
N ILE A 259 -37.23 4.73 1.43
CA ILE A 259 -36.41 3.51 1.25
C ILE A 259 -36.07 2.90 2.61
N ASP A 260 -35.67 3.71 3.58
CA ASP A 260 -35.39 3.27 4.95
C ASP A 260 -36.65 2.74 5.64
N GLU A 261 -37.79 3.39 5.48
CA GLU A 261 -39.05 2.91 6.06
C GLU A 261 -39.52 1.59 5.42
N ILE A 262 -39.40 1.43 4.09
CA ILE A 262 -39.68 0.16 3.40
C ILE A 262 -38.73 -0.93 3.92
N SER A 263 -37.45 -0.61 4.06
CA SER A 263 -36.42 -1.57 4.52
C SER A 263 -36.66 -2.00 5.97
N ASN A 264 -37.07 -1.08 6.85
CA ASN A 264 -37.32 -1.33 8.27
C ASN A 264 -38.73 -1.86 8.61
N SER A 265 -39.67 -1.85 7.66
CA SER A 265 -41.01 -2.44 7.83
C SER A 265 -40.94 -3.92 8.26
N LYS A 266 -41.93 -4.34 9.07
CA LYS A 266 -41.97 -5.68 9.71
C LYS A 266 -43.24 -6.47 9.41
N SER A 267 -44.28 -5.81 8.90
CA SER A 267 -45.57 -6.42 8.53
C SER A 267 -46.02 -5.98 7.14
N LYS A 268 -47.05 -6.65 6.59
CA LYS A 268 -47.62 -6.30 5.29
C LYS A 268 -48.50 -5.04 5.40
N GLU A 269 -49.10 -4.86 6.57
CA GLU A 269 -49.89 -3.70 6.99
C GLU A 269 -49.03 -2.42 7.04
N ASP A 270 -47.78 -2.51 7.54
CA ASP A 270 -46.82 -1.39 7.48
C ASP A 270 -46.54 -0.98 6.02
N LEU A 271 -46.34 -1.94 5.12
CA LEU A 271 -46.09 -1.66 3.70
C LEU A 271 -47.28 -1.00 3.02
N ASP A 272 -48.51 -1.41 3.33
CA ASP A 272 -49.70 -0.79 2.77
C ASP A 272 -49.94 0.62 3.32
N PHE A 273 -49.56 0.90 4.58
CA PHE A 273 -49.53 2.26 5.12
C PHE A 273 -48.46 3.14 4.44
N ILE A 274 -47.24 2.62 4.23
CA ILE A 274 -46.17 3.31 3.51
C ILE A 274 -46.59 3.59 2.06
N ARG A 275 -47.19 2.60 1.37
CA ARG A 275 -47.76 2.73 0.02
C ARG A 275 -48.83 3.81 -0.04
N ALA A 276 -49.76 3.84 0.93
CA ALA A 276 -50.77 4.89 1.01
C ALA A 276 -50.14 6.28 1.20
N ARG A 277 -49.09 6.38 2.04
CA ARG A 277 -48.39 7.64 2.27
C ARG A 277 -47.63 8.13 1.03
N ILE A 278 -46.95 7.24 0.30
CA ILE A 278 -46.30 7.54 -0.99
C ILE A 278 -47.35 8.04 -2.01
N ASN A 279 -48.45 7.31 -2.19
CA ASN A 279 -49.52 7.69 -3.12
C ASN A 279 -50.23 9.00 -2.74
N SER A 280 -50.22 9.40 -1.46
CA SER A 280 -50.75 10.68 -0.98
C SER A 280 -49.78 11.85 -1.16
N ASN A 281 -48.53 11.59 -1.53
CA ASN A 281 -47.45 12.58 -1.52
C ASN A 281 -47.21 13.18 -2.91
N GLY A 282 -47.66 14.41 -3.12
CA GLY A 282 -47.56 15.10 -4.41
C GLY A 282 -46.17 15.69 -4.76
N VAL A 283 -45.13 15.35 -3.99
CA VAL A 283 -43.77 15.92 -4.11
C VAL A 283 -42.78 14.96 -4.78
N LEU A 284 -43.11 13.66 -4.84
CA LEU A 284 -42.27 12.63 -5.44
C LEU A 284 -42.38 12.64 -6.97
N THR A 285 -41.26 12.53 -7.68
CA THR A 285 -41.25 12.42 -9.16
C THR A 285 -41.76 11.05 -9.63
N GLU A 286 -42.08 10.92 -10.92
CA GLU A 286 -42.54 9.65 -11.51
C GLU A 286 -41.47 8.54 -11.42
N VAL A 287 -40.19 8.90 -11.57
CA VAL A 287 -39.05 7.97 -11.47
C VAL A 287 -38.91 7.43 -10.04
N GLU A 288 -38.97 8.33 -9.06
CA GLU A 288 -38.90 7.99 -7.64
C GLU A 288 -40.08 7.12 -7.20
N ASN A 289 -41.29 7.42 -7.67
CA ASN A 289 -42.47 6.60 -7.41
C ASN A 289 -42.34 5.20 -8.04
N ALA A 290 -41.71 5.05 -9.21
CA ALA A 290 -41.46 3.74 -9.82
C ALA A 290 -40.45 2.90 -9.01
N GLU A 291 -39.38 3.54 -8.51
CA GLU A 291 -38.37 2.88 -7.68
C GLU A 291 -38.93 2.45 -6.32
N LEU A 292 -39.66 3.35 -5.63
CA LEU A 292 -40.32 3.04 -4.36
C LEU A 292 -41.37 1.92 -4.50
N ASN A 293 -42.16 1.92 -5.57
CA ASN A 293 -43.09 0.82 -5.86
C ASN A 293 -42.37 -0.52 -6.14
N THR A 294 -41.20 -0.47 -6.79
CA THR A 294 -40.37 -1.65 -7.03
C THR A 294 -39.85 -2.23 -5.70
N ARG A 295 -39.30 -1.38 -4.82
CA ARG A 295 -38.83 -1.80 -3.49
C ARG A 295 -39.97 -2.29 -2.58
N LEU A 296 -41.13 -1.63 -2.58
CA LEU A 296 -42.35 -2.10 -1.90
C LEU A 296 -42.73 -3.52 -2.35
N ASN A 297 -42.73 -3.78 -3.65
CA ASN A 297 -43.11 -5.09 -4.21
C ASN A 297 -42.07 -6.19 -3.91
N ILE A 298 -40.78 -5.85 -3.85
CA ILE A 298 -39.72 -6.78 -3.42
C ILE A 298 -39.88 -7.11 -1.93
N LYS A 299 -40.08 -6.10 -1.08
CA LYS A 299 -40.27 -6.28 0.36
C LYS A 299 -41.58 -7.02 0.69
N ALA A 300 -42.67 -6.77 -0.03
CA ALA A 300 -43.93 -7.52 0.11
C ALA A 300 -43.74 -9.03 -0.14
N LYS A 301 -43.00 -9.40 -1.21
CA LYS A 301 -42.65 -10.79 -1.50
C LYS A 301 -41.77 -11.44 -0.41
N SER A 302 -41.01 -10.65 0.36
CA SER A 302 -40.23 -11.17 1.49
C SER A 302 -41.11 -11.63 2.67
N PHE A 303 -42.31 -11.05 2.81
CA PHE A 303 -43.30 -11.43 3.84
C PHE A 303 -44.20 -12.61 3.43
N GLU A 304 -44.27 -12.96 2.14
CA GLU A 304 -45.15 -14.04 1.64
C GLU A 304 -44.55 -15.46 1.81
N LYS A 305 -43.57 -15.63 2.71
CA LYS A 305 -43.07 -16.96 3.09
C LYS A 305 -43.92 -17.60 4.18
N VAL A 306 -44.77 -18.52 3.73
CA VAL A 306 -45.58 -19.50 4.47
C VAL A 306 -46.91 -18.94 5.00
N ASP A 307 -47.98 -19.23 4.25
CA ASP A 307 -48.97 -20.18 4.76
C ASP A 307 -49.58 -21.01 3.62
N VAL A 308 -49.82 -22.29 3.89
CA VAL A 308 -50.56 -23.21 3.01
C VAL A 308 -51.95 -23.35 3.58
N TYR A 309 -53.01 -23.09 2.80
CA TYR A 309 -54.17 -23.98 2.59
C TYR A 309 -55.31 -23.27 1.81
N VAL A 310 -55.54 -23.76 0.58
CA VAL A 310 -56.84 -23.84 -0.13
C VAL A 310 -57.67 -22.55 -0.33
N ASN A 311 -57.65 -22.04 -1.57
CA ASN A 311 -58.83 -22.15 -2.45
C ASN A 311 -58.45 -22.06 -3.95
N VAL A 312 -59.21 -22.79 -4.77
CA VAL A 312 -59.17 -22.95 -6.24
C VAL A 312 -60.62 -22.68 -6.71
N PRO A 313 -60.97 -22.14 -7.91
CA PRO A 313 -60.25 -22.04 -9.20
C PRO A 313 -59.84 -20.59 -9.59
N ASP A 314 -59.13 -20.29 -10.69
CA ASP A 314 -59.37 -20.74 -12.07
C ASP A 314 -58.12 -20.94 -12.94
N ALA A 315 -58.33 -21.49 -14.14
CA ALA A 315 -57.35 -22.26 -14.91
C ALA A 315 -56.26 -21.44 -15.64
N SER A 316 -55.00 -21.87 -15.51
CA SER A 316 -54.18 -22.42 -16.63
C SER A 316 -52.68 -22.55 -16.28
N GLN A 317 -52.02 -23.54 -16.88
CA GLN A 317 -50.54 -23.74 -16.93
C GLN A 317 -49.80 -23.98 -15.58
N ASN A 318 -49.79 -25.25 -15.11
CA ASN A 318 -49.14 -25.61 -13.84
C ASN A 318 -48.20 -26.85 -13.93
N ASN A 319 -47.29 -26.87 -14.92
CA ASN A 319 -46.26 -27.92 -15.05
C ASN A 319 -44.80 -27.41 -14.84
N GLY A 320 -44.54 -26.10 -14.86
CA GLY A 320 -43.19 -25.55 -14.73
C GLY A 320 -42.72 -25.33 -13.28
N LYS A 321 -43.57 -24.76 -12.42
CA LYS A 321 -43.17 -24.35 -11.05
C LYS A 321 -42.73 -25.51 -10.15
N LYS A 322 -43.43 -26.64 -10.21
CA LYS A 322 -43.23 -27.79 -9.32
C LYS A 322 -41.81 -28.38 -9.43
N TYR A 323 -41.18 -28.30 -10.61
CA TYR A 323 -39.83 -28.80 -10.83
C TYR A 323 -38.74 -27.92 -10.22
N ILE A 324 -38.96 -26.59 -10.16
CA ILE A 324 -37.98 -25.62 -9.67
C ILE A 324 -37.91 -25.64 -8.14
N GLU A 325 -39.07 -25.71 -7.48
CA GLU A 325 -39.16 -25.77 -6.01
C GLU A 325 -38.54 -27.06 -5.44
N GLU A 326 -38.68 -28.19 -6.14
CA GLU A 326 -38.05 -29.46 -5.74
C GLU A 326 -36.52 -29.44 -5.90
N GLU A 327 -35.97 -28.79 -6.93
CA GLU A 327 -34.51 -28.68 -7.14
C GLU A 327 -33.86 -27.74 -6.11
N GLU A 328 -34.48 -26.59 -5.81
CA GLU A 328 -33.98 -25.67 -4.77
C GLU A 328 -33.99 -26.35 -3.38
N GLY A 329 -35.06 -27.09 -3.06
CA GLY A 329 -35.14 -27.88 -1.83
C GLY A 329 -34.07 -28.99 -1.71
N LYS A 330 -33.65 -29.58 -2.83
CA LYS A 330 -32.54 -30.56 -2.87
C LYS A 330 -31.19 -29.86 -2.67
N TYR A 331 -30.96 -28.72 -3.31
CA TYR A 331 -29.74 -27.92 -3.15
C TYR A 331 -29.53 -27.50 -1.69
N GLN A 332 -30.53 -26.90 -1.05
CA GLN A 332 -30.42 -26.42 0.33
C GLN A 332 -30.13 -27.56 1.34
N LYS A 333 -30.76 -28.73 1.16
CA LYS A 333 -30.47 -29.92 1.98
C LYS A 333 -29.02 -30.38 1.81
N LYS A 334 -28.54 -30.46 0.57
CA LYS A 334 -27.16 -30.86 0.27
C LYS A 334 -26.13 -29.83 0.78
N LEU A 335 -26.45 -28.54 0.75
CA LEU A 335 -25.60 -27.49 1.33
C LEU A 335 -25.47 -27.62 2.85
N ALA A 336 -26.58 -27.89 3.56
CA ALA A 336 -26.55 -28.13 5.00
C ALA A 336 -25.74 -29.38 5.37
N GLU A 337 -25.89 -30.48 4.62
CA GLU A 337 -25.11 -31.71 4.81
C GLU A 337 -23.60 -31.49 4.59
N LEU A 338 -23.22 -30.77 3.53
CA LEU A 338 -21.81 -30.47 3.26
C LEU A 338 -21.19 -29.53 4.29
N LYS A 339 -21.94 -28.54 4.82
CA LYS A 339 -21.47 -27.69 5.93
C LYS A 339 -21.21 -28.52 7.20
N LYS A 340 -22.12 -29.42 7.57
CA LYS A 340 -21.92 -30.35 8.70
C LYS A 340 -20.66 -31.20 8.51
N ARG A 341 -20.38 -31.67 7.29
CA ARG A 341 -19.15 -32.43 6.98
C ARG A 341 -17.87 -31.58 7.12
N VAL A 342 -17.95 -30.27 6.86
CA VAL A 342 -16.84 -29.33 7.13
C VAL A 342 -16.61 -29.18 8.64
N ASP A 343 -17.67 -29.09 9.44
CA ASP A 343 -17.55 -29.00 10.91
C ASP A 343 -16.94 -30.29 11.53
N GLU A 344 -17.34 -31.45 11.02
CA GLU A 344 -16.82 -32.76 11.44
C GLU A 344 -15.35 -33.01 11.00
N SER A 345 -14.82 -32.21 10.07
CA SER A 345 -13.45 -32.33 9.56
C SER A 345 -12.42 -31.76 10.55
N LYS A 346 -11.33 -32.50 10.77
CA LYS A 346 -10.25 -32.16 11.71
C LYS A 346 -8.94 -31.77 11.01
N THR A 347 -8.85 -32.02 9.72
CA THR A 347 -7.65 -31.73 8.91
C THR A 347 -7.99 -30.87 7.71
N VAL A 348 -7.01 -30.08 7.26
CA VAL A 348 -7.08 -29.25 6.04
C VAL A 348 -7.46 -30.09 4.82
N THR A 349 -6.96 -31.32 4.73
CA THR A 349 -7.23 -32.25 3.63
C THR A 349 -8.69 -32.72 3.60
N GLU A 350 -9.27 -33.04 4.77
CA GLU A 350 -10.68 -33.43 4.88
C GLU A 350 -11.62 -32.29 4.48
N VAL A 351 -11.36 -31.07 4.98
CA VAL A 351 -12.13 -29.87 4.59
C VAL A 351 -12.05 -29.66 3.08
N ASN A 352 -10.85 -29.67 2.50
CA ASN A 352 -10.66 -29.50 1.06
C ASN A 352 -11.33 -30.60 0.22
N ALA A 353 -11.43 -31.84 0.73
CA ALA A 353 -12.12 -32.93 0.04
C ALA A 353 -13.62 -32.68 -0.16
N VAL A 354 -14.26 -31.84 0.68
CA VAL A 354 -15.69 -31.50 0.56
C VAL A 354 -16.01 -30.83 -0.80
N THR A 355 -15.05 -30.11 -1.39
CA THR A 355 -15.22 -29.48 -2.72
C THR A 355 -15.66 -30.47 -3.81
N LYS A 356 -15.22 -31.73 -3.74
CA LYS A 356 -15.52 -32.77 -4.74
C LYS A 356 -17.02 -33.04 -4.91
N TYR A 357 -17.81 -32.82 -3.86
CA TYR A 357 -19.27 -33.01 -3.89
C TYR A 357 -20.03 -31.85 -4.56
N THR A 358 -19.33 -30.76 -4.93
CA THR A 358 -19.86 -29.54 -5.56
C THR A 358 -19.47 -29.37 -7.03
N ASN A 359 -18.90 -30.40 -7.67
CA ASN A 359 -18.50 -30.33 -9.09
C ASN A 359 -19.67 -30.10 -10.05
N SER A 360 -20.91 -30.35 -9.62
CA SER A 360 -22.15 -30.15 -10.40
C SER A 360 -22.91 -28.86 -10.02
N TRP A 361 -22.29 -27.94 -9.28
CA TRP A 361 -22.92 -26.70 -8.81
C TRP A 361 -22.43 -25.49 -9.60
N SER A 362 -23.27 -24.45 -9.71
CA SER A 362 -22.83 -23.16 -10.23
C SER A 362 -21.86 -22.45 -9.28
N ALA A 363 -21.15 -21.43 -9.76
CA ALA A 363 -20.25 -20.63 -8.93
C ALA A 363 -21.00 -19.98 -7.74
N GLU A 364 -22.20 -19.45 -7.99
CA GLU A 364 -23.07 -18.83 -6.97
C GLU A 364 -23.52 -19.84 -5.92
N GLN A 365 -23.91 -21.06 -6.33
CA GLN A 365 -24.27 -22.16 -5.41
C GLN A 365 -23.09 -22.65 -4.57
N ARG A 366 -21.86 -22.55 -5.11
CA ARG A 366 -20.64 -23.01 -4.43
C ARG A 366 -20.05 -21.96 -3.47
N ALA A 367 -20.27 -20.66 -3.73
CA ALA A 367 -19.80 -19.56 -2.89
C ALA A 367 -20.12 -19.71 -1.38
N PRO A 368 -21.37 -19.99 -0.94
CA PRO A 368 -21.69 -20.09 0.49
C PRO A 368 -21.09 -21.32 1.20
N LEU A 369 -20.64 -22.33 0.45
CA LEU A 369 -19.86 -23.44 1.01
C LEU A 369 -18.38 -23.08 1.10
N LEU A 370 -17.81 -22.44 0.06
CA LEU A 370 -16.40 -22.02 0.06
C LEU A 370 -16.09 -21.05 1.20
N GLN A 371 -16.94 -20.03 1.42
CA GLN A 371 -16.78 -19.11 2.55
C GLN A 371 -16.77 -19.85 3.91
N TYR A 372 -17.63 -20.86 4.06
CA TYR A 372 -17.70 -21.69 5.26
C TYR A 372 -16.44 -22.56 5.45
N MET A 373 -15.94 -23.15 4.35
CA MET A 373 -14.68 -23.89 4.33
C MET A 373 -13.49 -23.01 4.69
N HIS A 374 -13.39 -21.81 4.14
CA HIS A 374 -12.32 -20.86 4.48
C HIS A 374 -12.30 -20.53 5.98
N LYS A 375 -13.47 -20.27 6.57
CA LYS A 375 -13.58 -20.05 8.02
C LYS A 375 -13.08 -21.24 8.83
N ARG A 376 -13.51 -22.48 8.51
CA ARG A 376 -13.07 -23.69 9.23
C ARG A 376 -11.57 -23.95 9.06
N LEU A 377 -11.00 -23.68 7.88
CA LEU A 377 -9.55 -23.77 7.66
C LEU A 377 -8.76 -22.77 8.51
N GLU A 378 -9.30 -21.56 8.71
CA GLU A 378 -8.69 -20.56 9.59
C GLU A 378 -8.75 -20.97 11.07
N GLU A 379 -9.87 -21.55 11.51
CA GLU A 379 -10.01 -22.16 12.84
C GLU A 379 -8.99 -23.29 13.06
N LEU A 380 -8.86 -24.24 12.12
CA LEU A 380 -7.86 -25.31 12.20
C LEU A 380 -6.41 -24.77 12.21
N LYS A 381 -6.14 -23.65 11.52
CA LYS A 381 -4.84 -22.97 11.58
C LYS A 381 -4.58 -22.38 12.98
N LYS A 382 -5.59 -21.76 13.59
CA LYS A 382 -5.52 -21.22 14.97
C LYS A 382 -5.39 -22.34 16.01
N GLU A 383 -6.14 -23.42 15.88
CA GLU A 383 -6.03 -24.63 16.72
C GLU A 383 -4.62 -25.23 16.63
N LYS A 384 -4.02 -25.30 15.42
CA LYS A 384 -2.64 -25.77 15.25
C LYS A 384 -1.61 -24.82 15.89
N GLN A 385 -1.77 -23.51 15.72
CA GLN A 385 -0.88 -22.50 16.32
C GLN A 385 -0.99 -22.42 17.85
N ALA A 386 -2.14 -22.76 18.43
CA ALA A 386 -2.34 -22.81 19.88
C ALA A 386 -1.77 -24.10 20.52
N ASN A 387 -1.80 -25.23 19.80
CA ASN A 387 -1.35 -26.53 20.32
C ASN A 387 0.13 -26.84 20.02
N GLU A 388 0.73 -26.28 18.97
CA GLU A 388 2.18 -26.33 18.82
C GLU A 388 2.85 -25.31 19.76
N PRO A 389 3.77 -25.73 20.66
CA PRO A 389 4.52 -24.78 21.47
C PRO A 389 5.31 -23.84 20.55
N SER A 390 5.35 -22.55 20.91
CA SER A 390 6.04 -21.54 20.10
C SER A 390 7.51 -21.91 19.89
N LEU A 391 8.11 -21.46 18.78
CA LEU A 391 9.50 -21.78 18.46
C LEU A 391 10.47 -21.42 19.60
N LEU A 392 10.19 -20.31 20.32
CA LEU A 392 10.90 -19.93 21.54
C LEU A 392 10.84 -21.00 22.65
N VAL A 393 9.67 -21.61 22.88
CA VAL A 393 9.49 -22.69 23.86
C VAL A 393 10.16 -23.98 23.39
N LYS A 394 10.16 -24.27 22.08
CA LYS A 394 10.92 -25.39 21.48
C LYS A 394 12.43 -25.20 21.69
N ILE A 395 12.96 -24.00 21.43
CA ILE A 395 14.36 -23.62 21.69
C ILE A 395 14.73 -23.77 23.17
N GLN A 396 13.93 -23.21 24.10
CA GLN A 396 14.21 -23.27 25.53
C GLN A 396 14.23 -24.70 26.10
N ASN A 397 13.43 -25.61 25.52
CA ASN A 397 13.35 -27.01 25.96
C ASN A 397 14.17 -27.97 25.08
N ALA A 398 15.03 -27.47 24.17
CA ALA A 398 15.84 -28.31 23.30
C ALA A 398 16.73 -29.26 24.13
N PRO A 399 16.66 -30.59 23.92
CA PRO A 399 17.39 -31.56 24.72
C PRO A 399 18.88 -31.64 24.40
N ASP A 400 19.27 -31.33 23.17
CA ASP A 400 20.64 -31.47 22.66
C ASP A 400 20.98 -30.42 21.59
N LEU A 401 22.26 -30.28 21.27
CA LEU A 401 22.75 -29.29 20.30
C LEU A 401 22.24 -29.53 18.87
N ALA A 402 22.05 -30.78 18.46
CA ALA A 402 21.60 -31.11 17.10
C ALA A 402 20.12 -30.73 16.87
N THR A 403 19.26 -30.90 17.88
CA THR A 403 17.88 -30.37 17.83
C THR A 403 17.84 -28.85 17.79
N LEU A 404 18.82 -28.19 18.40
CA LEU A 404 18.91 -26.74 18.48
C LEU A 404 19.42 -26.13 17.16
N ASP A 405 20.38 -26.78 16.49
CA ASP A 405 20.84 -26.41 15.14
C ASP A 405 19.73 -26.61 14.09
N ALA A 406 18.85 -27.59 14.25
CA ALA A 406 17.66 -27.73 13.41
C ALA A 406 16.69 -26.55 13.57
N TYR A 407 16.49 -26.06 14.80
CA TYR A 407 15.70 -24.84 15.03
C TYR A 407 16.39 -23.57 14.51
N GLU A 408 17.72 -23.53 14.43
CA GLU A 408 18.45 -22.39 13.83
C GLU A 408 18.11 -22.22 12.34
N ILE A 409 17.97 -23.33 11.60
CA ILE A 409 17.50 -23.32 10.19
C ILE A 409 16.05 -22.80 10.09
N ASP A 410 15.17 -23.24 11.00
CA ASP A 410 13.79 -22.75 11.05
C ASP A 410 13.74 -21.23 11.38
N ILE A 411 14.60 -20.74 12.28
CA ILE A 411 14.70 -19.31 12.64
C ILE A 411 15.12 -18.46 11.45
N HIS A 412 16.09 -18.91 10.64
CA HIS A 412 16.48 -18.20 9.44
C HIS A 412 15.37 -18.13 8.37
N SER A 413 14.34 -18.96 8.50
CA SER A 413 13.13 -18.94 7.67
C SER A 413 11.99 -18.08 8.26
N LEU A 414 12.14 -17.51 9.46
CA LEU A 414 11.20 -16.55 10.05
C LEU A 414 11.44 -15.13 9.51
N ASP A 415 10.45 -14.27 9.73
CA ASP A 415 10.53 -12.82 9.48
C ASP A 415 11.81 -12.20 10.07
N PRO A 416 12.59 -11.40 9.30
CA PRO A 416 13.85 -10.80 9.75
C PRO A 416 13.77 -10.03 11.07
N LEU A 417 12.62 -9.42 11.39
CA LEU A 417 12.42 -8.68 12.65
C LEU A 417 12.37 -9.62 13.88
N ALA A 418 11.93 -10.87 13.69
CA ALA A 418 11.80 -11.87 14.74
C ALA A 418 13.10 -12.69 14.97
N GLN A 419 13.96 -12.80 13.96
CA GLN A 419 15.17 -13.63 14.03
C GLN A 419 16.11 -13.26 15.20
N PRO A 420 16.45 -11.98 15.47
CA PRO A 420 17.41 -11.63 16.53
C PRO A 420 16.98 -12.13 17.91
N LYS A 421 15.68 -12.06 18.22
CA LYS A 421 15.12 -12.51 19.51
C LYS A 421 15.16 -14.03 19.66
N MET A 422 14.97 -14.77 18.57
CA MET A 422 15.07 -16.23 18.59
C MET A 422 16.54 -16.69 18.65
N MET A 423 17.44 -16.03 17.93
CA MET A 423 18.88 -16.31 17.98
C MET A 423 19.50 -16.04 19.35
N GLN A 424 19.03 -15.01 20.08
CA GLN A 424 19.40 -14.80 21.49
C GLN A 424 19.00 -15.99 22.38
N ALA A 425 17.80 -16.56 22.18
CA ALA A 425 17.36 -17.74 22.91
C ALA A 425 18.15 -19.01 22.52
N VAL A 426 18.52 -19.17 21.25
CA VAL A 426 19.42 -20.25 20.80
C VAL A 426 20.77 -20.13 21.48
N THR A 427 21.38 -18.94 21.48
CA THR A 427 22.69 -18.71 22.12
C THR A 427 22.64 -18.99 23.62
N ALA A 428 21.58 -18.54 24.30
CA ALA A 428 21.37 -18.84 25.72
C ALA A 428 21.26 -20.36 25.97
N ARG A 429 20.52 -21.10 25.13
CA ARG A 429 20.38 -22.55 25.26
C ARG A 429 21.66 -23.32 24.90
N LYS A 430 22.41 -22.90 23.89
CA LYS A 430 23.75 -23.46 23.56
C LYS A 430 24.67 -23.35 24.79
N LEU A 431 24.73 -22.18 25.44
CA LEU A 431 25.49 -21.97 26.67
C LEU A 431 24.97 -22.76 27.90
N GLU A 432 23.71 -23.20 27.92
CA GLU A 432 23.19 -24.10 28.95
C GLU A 432 23.61 -25.55 28.70
N LEU A 433 23.55 -26.00 27.45
CA LEU A 433 23.91 -27.37 27.04
C LEU A 433 25.43 -27.61 27.04
N GLU A 434 26.24 -26.57 26.82
CA GLU A 434 27.71 -26.62 26.88
C GLU A 434 28.28 -26.65 28.31
N LYS A 435 27.48 -26.35 29.35
CA LYS A 435 27.92 -26.48 30.74
C LYS A 435 28.09 -27.97 31.08
N PRO A 436 29.28 -28.42 31.53
CA PRO A 436 29.50 -29.82 31.84
C PRO A 436 28.61 -30.25 33.02
N ASN A 437 27.78 -31.28 32.78
CA ASN A 437 26.85 -31.87 33.74
C ASN A 437 27.52 -32.13 35.11
N THR A 438 27.32 -31.23 36.07
CA THR A 438 27.93 -31.29 37.40
C THR A 438 27.10 -32.19 38.34
N SER A 439 26.68 -33.35 37.83
CA SER A 439 25.67 -34.21 38.45
C SER A 439 25.89 -35.72 38.25
N SER A 440 27.08 -36.14 37.76
CA SER A 440 27.47 -37.55 37.60
C SER A 440 28.89 -37.86 38.10
N SER A 441 29.26 -37.38 39.30
CA SER A 441 30.51 -37.74 39.97
C SER A 441 30.30 -38.11 41.45
N ILE A 442 29.42 -39.10 41.69
CA ILE A 442 29.36 -39.85 42.96
C ILE A 442 29.12 -41.34 42.65
N TYR A 443 30.19 -42.02 42.25
CA TYR A 443 30.44 -43.44 42.49
C TYR A 443 31.96 -43.54 42.67
N LEU A 444 32.49 -43.48 43.90
CA LEU A 444 32.66 -44.64 44.78
C LEU A 444 33.16 -45.86 43.99
N ILE A 445 34.48 -45.92 43.84
CA ILE A 445 35.24 -47.16 43.66
C ILE A 445 36.24 -47.20 44.82
N ASP A 446 35.75 -47.66 45.97
CA ASP A 446 36.59 -48.40 46.91
C ASP A 446 36.70 -49.87 46.40
N GLU A 447 37.57 -50.63 47.07
CA GLU A 447 37.73 -52.10 46.98
C GLU A 447 38.82 -52.64 46.01
N ASP A 448 40.00 -52.78 46.62
CA ASP A 448 40.94 -53.93 46.60
C ASP A 448 41.93 -54.22 45.45
N LEU A 449 43.20 -54.00 45.84
CA LEU A 449 44.42 -54.84 45.70
C LEU A 449 44.22 -56.33 45.31
N PRO A 450 45.18 -56.94 44.57
CA PRO A 450 46.52 -57.26 45.11
C PRO A 450 47.73 -56.68 44.36
#